data_AF-A0A7S2J9Q2-F1
#
_entry.id   AF-A0A7S2J9Q2-F1
#
_cell.length_a   1.000
_cell.length_b   1.000
_cell.length_c   1.000
_cell.angle_alpha   90.00
_cell.angle_beta   90.00
_cell.angle_gamma   90.00
#
_symmetry.space_group_name_H-M   'P 1'
#
loop_
_entity.id
_entity.type
_entity.pdbx_description
1 polymer ?
#
loop_
_entity_poly.entity_id
_entity_poly.type
_entity_poly.pdbx_seq_one_letter_code
_entity_poly.pdbx_strand_id
1 'polypeptide(L)'
;SAEAQQVGEQEREVHPQIWTEECTASGCTYQRNDVVLDANWRWLNKAGKNCYTDDNTWDPRYCADGRECAMTCGLEGANYKGTYGITTNRYRDGIILKFVTETRYGSNYGSRLYVMDSPETYKMFRLKNREFTLTVDVSQLQCGLNGAVYFVEMDKKG
;
A
#
# COMPACT_ATOMS: atom_id res chain seq x y z
N SER A 1 -10.28 19.44 7.46
CA SER A 1 -9.16 18.69 6.86
C SER A 1 -9.21 18.93 5.36
N ALA A 2 -8.07 19.17 4.72
CA ALA A 2 -7.99 19.17 3.26
C ALA A 2 -7.46 17.79 2.86
N GLU A 3 -8.24 17.02 2.12
CA GLU A 3 -7.78 15.76 1.54
C GLU A 3 -7.04 16.07 0.24
N ALA A 4 -5.88 15.45 0.04
CA ALA A 4 -5.09 15.64 -1.18
C ALA A 4 -5.75 14.99 -2.41
N GLN A 5 -6.62 13.98 -2.20
CA GLN A 5 -7.40 13.28 -3.21
C GLN A 5 -8.70 12.76 -2.55
N GLN A 6 -9.83 12.80 -3.26
CA GLN A 6 -11.07 12.22 -2.71
C GLN A 6 -10.98 10.70 -2.55
N VAL A 7 -11.77 10.16 -1.63
CA VAL A 7 -11.93 8.71 -1.44
C VAL A 7 -12.95 8.17 -2.45
N GLY A 8 -12.62 7.05 -3.11
CA GLY A 8 -13.52 6.30 -3.97
C GLY A 8 -14.49 5.42 -3.16
N GLU A 9 -15.62 5.06 -3.75
CA GLU A 9 -16.72 4.37 -3.05
C GLU A 9 -17.11 3.02 -3.68
N GLN A 10 -16.42 2.58 -4.74
CA GLN A 10 -16.75 1.35 -5.48
C GLN A 10 -16.04 0.11 -4.92
N GLU A 11 -14.78 0.25 -4.52
CA GLU A 11 -14.03 -0.83 -3.87
C GLU A 11 -13.76 -0.44 -2.41
N ARG A 12 -14.17 -1.30 -1.48
CA ARG A 12 -13.97 -1.04 -0.06
C ARG A 12 -12.51 -1.26 0.31
N GLU A 13 -11.93 -0.31 1.04
CA GLU A 13 -10.61 -0.51 1.62
C GLU A 13 -10.67 -1.40 2.88
N VAL A 14 -9.89 -2.48 2.85
CA VAL A 14 -9.70 -3.39 4.00
C VAL A 14 -8.22 -3.75 4.10
N HIS A 15 -7.50 -3.07 4.98
CA HIS A 15 -6.07 -3.30 5.20
C HIS A 15 -5.78 -4.75 5.66
N PRO A 16 -4.82 -5.46 5.04
CA PRO A 16 -4.36 -6.74 5.58
C PRO A 16 -3.70 -6.56 6.95
N GLN A 17 -4.20 -7.28 7.94
CA GLN A 17 -3.67 -7.24 9.31
C GLN A 17 -2.36 -8.01 9.43
N ILE A 18 -1.37 -7.43 10.10
CA ILE A 18 -0.14 -8.08 10.50
C ILE A 18 0.17 -7.92 11.99
N TRP A 19 0.98 -8.82 12.52
CA TRP A 19 1.59 -8.71 13.83
C TRP A 19 3.02 -8.22 13.65
N THR A 20 3.39 -7.19 14.41
CA THR A 20 4.80 -6.81 14.58
C THR A 20 5.16 -6.98 16.05
N GLU A 21 6.45 -6.90 16.38
CA GLU A 21 6.91 -6.96 17.76
C GLU A 21 7.62 -5.67 18.15
N GLU A 22 7.30 -5.15 19.33
CA GLU A 22 8.10 -4.09 19.98
C GLU A 22 8.83 -4.69 21.17
N CYS A 23 10.16 -4.55 21.16
CA CYS A 23 11.05 -5.16 22.12
C CYS A 23 11.70 -4.14 23.05
N THR A 24 11.92 -4.59 24.29
CA THR A 24 12.69 -3.90 25.33
C THR A 24 13.74 -4.87 25.87
N ALA A 25 14.60 -4.40 26.79
CA ALA A 25 15.55 -5.29 27.47
C ALA A 25 14.87 -6.45 28.24
N SER A 26 13.59 -6.30 28.59
CA SER A 26 12.79 -7.34 29.27
C SER A 26 12.08 -8.32 28.34
N GLY A 27 12.15 -8.14 27.01
CA GLY A 27 11.48 -8.99 26.03
C GLY A 27 10.60 -8.22 25.05
N CYS A 28 9.87 -8.96 24.21
CA CYS A 28 9.06 -8.43 23.10
C CYS A 28 7.56 -8.58 23.35
N THR A 29 6.79 -7.67 22.77
CA THR A 29 5.32 -7.68 22.82
C THR A 29 4.74 -7.56 21.42
N TYR A 30 3.74 -8.40 21.13
CA TYR A 30 3.02 -8.32 19.87
C TYR A 30 2.20 -7.03 19.76
N GLN A 31 2.32 -6.40 18.61
CA GLN A 31 1.59 -5.21 18.20
C GLN A 31 0.68 -5.57 17.03
N ARG A 32 -0.61 -5.27 17.16
CA ARG A 32 -1.57 -5.43 16.06
C ARG A 32 -1.40 -4.25 15.11
N ASN A 33 -0.87 -4.50 13.92
CA ASN A 33 -0.71 -3.51 12.86
C ASN A 33 -1.47 -3.96 11.61
N ASP A 34 -1.56 -3.08 10.63
CA ASP A 34 -2.04 -3.45 9.30
C ASP A 34 -1.02 -2.97 8.25
N VAL A 35 -1.23 -3.30 6.98
CA VAL A 35 -0.49 -2.73 5.86
C VAL A 35 -1.43 -2.07 4.86
N VAL A 36 -0.96 -1.02 4.20
CA VAL A 36 -1.74 -0.31 3.17
C VAL A 36 -0.95 -0.22 1.87
N LEU A 37 -1.64 -0.46 0.75
CA LEU A 37 -1.11 -0.30 -0.60
C LEU A 37 -0.93 1.19 -0.94
N ASP A 38 0.22 1.50 -1.51
CA ASP A 38 0.55 2.81 -2.06
C ASP A 38 -0.51 3.31 -3.05
N ALA A 39 -0.76 4.62 -3.02
CA ALA A 39 -1.80 5.27 -3.80
C ALA A 39 -1.64 5.07 -5.32
N ASN A 40 -0.42 5.00 -5.86
CA ASN A 40 -0.20 4.89 -7.31
C ASN A 40 -0.72 3.59 -7.91
N TRP A 41 -0.86 2.52 -7.12
CA TRP A 41 -1.41 1.25 -7.60
C TRP A 41 -2.94 1.22 -7.63
N ARG A 42 -3.58 2.16 -6.95
CA ARG A 42 -5.04 2.16 -6.77
C ARG A 42 -5.72 2.73 -8.00
N TRP A 43 -6.96 2.30 -8.19
CA TRP A 43 -7.78 2.83 -9.26
C TRP A 43 -8.26 4.23 -8.90
N LEU A 44 -7.88 5.21 -9.72
CA LEU A 44 -8.34 6.58 -9.60
C LEU A 44 -9.39 6.86 -10.68
N ASN A 45 -10.62 7.15 -10.27
CA ASN A 45 -11.75 7.23 -11.19
C ASN A 45 -12.81 8.26 -10.75
N LYS A 46 -13.68 8.63 -11.70
CA LYS A 46 -14.91 9.38 -11.46
C LYS A 46 -16.10 8.55 -11.95
N ALA A 47 -16.92 8.08 -11.02
CA ALA A 47 -18.14 7.31 -11.32
C ALA A 47 -17.87 6.13 -12.28
N GLY A 48 -16.78 5.40 -12.04
CA GLY A 48 -16.36 4.25 -12.84
C GLY A 48 -15.66 4.60 -14.16
N LYS A 49 -15.32 5.86 -14.40
CA LYS A 49 -14.51 6.31 -15.54
C LYS A 49 -13.10 6.68 -15.08
N ASN A 50 -12.08 6.12 -15.71
CA ASN A 50 -10.69 6.35 -15.36
C ASN A 50 -10.34 7.84 -15.42
N CYS A 51 -9.74 8.35 -14.35
CA CYS A 51 -9.10 9.66 -14.35
C CYS A 51 -7.65 9.57 -14.83
N TYR A 52 -7.01 8.42 -14.58
CA TYR A 52 -5.71 8.03 -15.10
C TYR A 52 -5.86 6.74 -15.90
N THR A 53 -5.42 6.73 -17.15
CA THR A 53 -5.69 5.67 -18.14
C THR A 53 -4.52 4.71 -18.32
N ASP A 54 -4.80 3.55 -18.93
CA ASP A 54 -3.83 2.47 -19.11
C ASP A 54 -2.66 2.84 -20.04
N ASP A 55 -2.79 3.89 -20.83
CA ASP A 55 -1.73 4.47 -21.66
C ASP A 55 -0.86 5.49 -20.90
N ASN A 56 -0.98 5.54 -19.57
CA ASN A 56 -0.27 6.45 -18.67
C ASN A 56 -0.57 7.93 -18.93
N THR A 57 -1.82 8.25 -19.24
CA THR A 57 -2.28 9.64 -19.43
C THR A 57 -3.39 10.00 -18.45
N TRP A 58 -3.55 11.31 -18.22
CA TRP A 58 -4.66 11.85 -17.44
C TRP A 58 -5.81 12.19 -18.38
N ASP A 59 -7.05 11.85 -18.01
CA ASP A 59 -8.22 12.24 -18.77
C ASP A 59 -8.55 13.72 -18.50
N PRO A 60 -8.34 14.63 -19.47
CA PRO A 60 -8.51 16.06 -19.26
C PRO A 60 -9.96 16.47 -18.98
N ARG A 61 -10.93 15.57 -19.17
CA ARG A 61 -12.34 15.82 -18.81
C ARG A 61 -12.58 15.83 -17.31
N TYR A 62 -11.71 15.19 -16.53
CA TYR A 62 -11.80 15.10 -15.07
C TYR A 62 -10.57 15.68 -14.36
N CYS A 63 -9.44 15.76 -15.07
CA CYS A 63 -8.14 16.16 -14.55
C CYS A 63 -7.44 17.10 -15.54
N ALA A 64 -8.01 18.28 -15.82
CA ALA A 64 -7.32 19.28 -16.65
C ALA A 64 -6.12 19.91 -15.92
N ASP A 65 -6.19 19.97 -14.59
CA ASP A 65 -5.09 20.32 -13.70
C ASP A 65 -5.12 19.49 -12.41
N GLY A 66 -4.06 19.61 -11.60
CA GLY A 66 -3.92 18.84 -10.36
C GLY A 66 -4.99 19.15 -9.31
N ARG A 67 -5.50 20.38 -9.25
CA ARG A 67 -6.54 20.77 -8.29
C ARG A 67 -7.87 20.16 -8.70
N GLU A 68 -8.25 20.27 -9.97
CA GLU A 68 -9.48 19.67 -10.49
C GLU A 68 -9.46 18.15 -10.30
N CYS A 69 -8.31 17.51 -10.58
CA CYS A 69 -8.16 16.08 -10.41
C CYS A 69 -8.33 15.62 -8.96
N ALA A 70 -7.69 16.32 -8.02
CA ALA A 70 -7.79 16.08 -6.58
C ALA A 70 -9.22 16.22 -6.04
N MET A 71 -10.01 17.14 -6.60
CA MET A 71 -11.40 17.40 -6.19
C MET A 71 -12.41 16.49 -6.89
N THR A 72 -12.11 16.02 -8.10
CA THR A 72 -13.08 15.33 -8.96
C THR A 72 -13.02 13.82 -8.81
N CYS A 73 -11.81 13.27 -8.76
CA CYS A 73 -11.55 11.83 -8.82
C CYS A 73 -11.50 11.21 -7.42
N GLY A 74 -11.97 9.97 -7.31
CA GLY A 74 -11.91 9.17 -6.09
C GLY A 74 -10.86 8.07 -6.23
N LEU A 75 -10.01 7.93 -5.21
CA LEU A 75 -9.05 6.85 -5.10
C LEU A 75 -9.69 5.66 -4.39
N GLU A 76 -9.79 4.54 -5.07
CA GLU A 76 -10.54 3.37 -4.60
C GLU A 76 -9.77 2.52 -3.57
N GLY A 77 -10.52 1.69 -2.85
CA GLY A 77 -9.96 0.58 -2.08
C GLY A 77 -9.23 -0.44 -2.96
N ALA A 78 -8.65 -1.46 -2.32
CA ALA A 78 -7.84 -2.45 -3.00
C ALA A 78 -8.25 -3.89 -2.69
N ASN A 79 -8.46 -4.69 -3.75
CA ASN A 79 -8.46 -6.15 -3.65
C ASN A 79 -7.01 -6.68 -3.58
N TYR A 80 -6.42 -6.59 -2.39
CA TYR A 80 -5.02 -6.96 -2.11
C TYR A 80 -4.61 -8.31 -2.69
N LYS A 81 -5.39 -9.38 -2.43
CA LYS A 81 -5.05 -10.73 -2.87
C LYS A 81 -5.32 -10.96 -4.35
N GLY A 82 -6.51 -10.56 -4.82
CA GLY A 82 -6.97 -10.90 -6.15
C GLY A 82 -6.33 -10.06 -7.25
N THR A 83 -6.16 -8.76 -7.00
CA THR A 83 -5.61 -7.83 -8.00
C THR A 83 -4.11 -7.65 -7.85
N TYR A 84 -3.62 -7.55 -6.60
CA TYR A 84 -2.23 -7.16 -6.34
C TYR A 84 -1.34 -8.32 -5.88
N GLY A 85 -1.90 -9.50 -5.62
CA GLY A 85 -1.15 -10.68 -5.16
C GLY A 85 -0.49 -10.49 -3.79
N ILE A 86 -1.07 -9.63 -2.96
CA ILE A 86 -0.60 -9.31 -1.61
C ILE A 86 -1.36 -10.18 -0.62
N THR A 87 -0.61 -10.94 0.17
CA THR A 87 -1.19 -11.85 1.18
C THR A 87 -0.36 -11.85 2.45
N THR A 88 -1.00 -12.10 3.59
CA THR A 88 -0.30 -12.38 4.84
C THR A 88 0.10 -13.86 4.87
N ASN A 89 1.18 -14.19 5.57
CA ASN A 89 1.49 -15.59 5.88
C ASN A 89 0.48 -16.17 6.91
N ARG A 90 0.66 -17.45 7.25
CA ARG A 90 -0.24 -18.18 8.17
C ARG A 90 -0.36 -17.52 9.55
N TYR A 91 0.74 -17.02 10.10
CA TYR A 91 0.81 -16.43 11.43
C TYR A 91 0.50 -14.93 11.44
N ARG A 92 0.37 -14.33 10.25
CA ARG A 92 0.18 -12.90 10.01
C ARG A 92 1.32 -12.03 10.55
N ASP A 93 2.50 -12.57 10.76
CA ASP A 93 3.73 -11.82 11.12
C ASP A 93 4.62 -11.53 9.89
N GLY A 94 4.16 -11.91 8.69
CA GLY A 94 4.84 -11.64 7.45
C GLY A 94 3.88 -11.36 6.29
N ILE A 95 4.38 -10.64 5.29
CA ILE A 95 3.69 -10.35 4.03
C ILE A 95 4.40 -11.04 2.87
N ILE A 96 3.61 -11.59 1.94
CA ILE A 96 4.06 -12.15 0.68
C ILE A 96 3.60 -11.19 -0.43
N LEU A 97 4.54 -10.74 -1.25
CA LEU A 97 4.31 -9.85 -2.39
C LEU A 97 4.61 -10.61 -3.67
N LYS A 98 3.58 -10.89 -4.49
CA LYS A 98 3.81 -11.40 -5.84
C LYS A 98 4.27 -10.28 -6.77
N PHE A 99 5.24 -10.59 -7.64
CA PHE A 99 5.70 -9.63 -8.63
C PHE A 99 4.67 -9.41 -9.75
N VAL A 100 4.09 -10.48 -10.30
CA VAL A 100 3.03 -10.39 -11.32
C VAL A 100 1.76 -11.05 -10.79
N THR A 101 0.63 -10.34 -10.92
CA THR A 101 -0.70 -10.89 -10.64
C THR A 101 -1.59 -10.67 -11.84
N GLU A 102 -1.95 -11.75 -12.51
CA GLU A 102 -2.82 -11.71 -13.69
C GLU A 102 -4.29 -11.72 -13.25
N THR A 103 -5.08 -10.83 -13.84
CA THR A 103 -6.52 -10.75 -13.63
C THR A 103 -7.23 -10.84 -14.98
N ARG A 104 -8.56 -11.00 -14.96
CA ARG A 104 -9.37 -10.98 -16.20
C ARG A 104 -9.34 -9.65 -16.95
N TYR A 105 -8.83 -8.58 -16.34
CA TYR A 105 -8.82 -7.22 -16.88
C TYR A 105 -7.41 -6.70 -17.22
N GLY A 106 -6.37 -7.50 -16.98
CA GLY A 106 -4.98 -7.09 -17.13
C GLY A 106 -4.10 -7.63 -16.01
N SER A 107 -2.85 -7.20 -16.00
CA SER A 107 -1.84 -7.68 -15.06
C SER A 107 -1.35 -6.54 -14.16
N ASN A 108 -1.27 -6.81 -12.86
CA ASN A 108 -0.56 -5.96 -11.91
C ASN A 108 0.92 -6.35 -11.87
N TYR A 109 1.79 -5.34 -11.77
CA TYR A 109 3.24 -5.50 -11.66
C TYR A 109 3.77 -4.80 -10.41
N GLY A 110 4.41 -5.56 -9.52
CA GLY A 110 4.95 -5.08 -8.27
C GLY A 110 3.90 -4.56 -7.28
N SER A 111 4.37 -4.04 -6.16
CA SER A 111 3.59 -3.33 -5.16
C SER A 111 4.51 -2.57 -4.21
N ARG A 112 3.98 -1.54 -3.55
CA ARG A 112 4.60 -0.88 -2.41
C ARG A 112 3.61 -0.81 -1.27
N LEU A 113 4.04 -1.20 -0.08
CA LEU A 113 3.21 -1.21 1.13
C LEU A 113 3.82 -0.34 2.22
N TYR A 114 2.95 0.22 3.05
CA TYR A 114 3.31 0.92 4.27
C TYR A 114 2.70 0.21 5.49
N VAL A 115 3.41 0.18 6.61
CA VAL A 115 2.89 -0.36 7.87
C VAL A 115 2.01 0.68 8.54
N MET A 116 0.85 0.28 9.03
CA MET A 116 -0.17 1.11 9.66
C MET A 116 -0.28 0.81 11.15
N ASP A 117 -0.43 1.85 11.96
CA ASP A 117 -0.67 1.75 13.42
C ASP A 117 -2.14 1.98 13.79
N SER A 118 -2.91 2.53 12.86
CA SER A 118 -4.36 2.65 12.93
C SER A 118 -4.93 2.67 11.51
N PRO A 119 -6.27 2.63 11.32
CA PRO A 119 -6.86 2.76 9.99
C PRO A 119 -6.47 4.04 9.22
N GLU A 120 -6.05 5.10 9.91
CA GLU A 120 -5.80 6.43 9.30
C GLU A 120 -4.34 6.91 9.42
N THR A 121 -3.43 6.11 10.01
CA THR A 121 -2.06 6.57 10.25
C THR A 121 -1.01 5.50 10.04
N TYR A 122 0.07 5.88 9.36
CA TYR A 122 1.27 5.06 9.25
C TYR A 122 1.91 4.83 10.62
N LYS A 123 2.58 3.69 10.75
CA LYS A 123 3.45 3.38 11.88
C LYS A 123 4.76 4.14 11.74
N MET A 124 5.01 5.03 12.70
CA MET A 124 6.23 5.83 12.71
C MET A 124 7.33 5.11 13.48
N PHE A 125 8.43 4.80 12.80
CA PHE A 125 9.60 4.16 13.40
C PHE A 125 10.62 5.20 13.86
N ARG A 126 11.00 5.17 15.14
CA ARG A 126 12.02 6.05 15.73
C ARG A 126 13.36 5.33 15.82
N LEU A 127 14.10 5.28 14.72
CA LEU A 127 15.26 4.37 14.57
C LEU A 127 16.54 4.80 15.31
N LYS A 128 16.72 6.09 15.60
CA LYS A 128 17.94 6.56 16.26
C LYS A 128 18.12 5.85 17.61
N ASN A 129 19.27 5.19 17.76
CA ASN A 129 19.64 4.37 18.94
C ASN A 129 18.65 3.22 19.22
N ARG A 130 17.98 2.70 18.19
CA ARG A 130 17.12 1.51 18.27
C ARG A 130 17.52 0.50 17.20
N GLU A 131 17.11 -0.74 17.39
CA GLU A 131 17.30 -1.82 16.41
C GLU A 131 16.00 -2.07 15.64
N PHE A 132 16.13 -2.41 14.35
CA PHE A 132 15.06 -2.95 13.53
C PHE A 132 15.53 -4.26 12.91
N THR A 133 14.74 -5.31 13.09
CA THR A 133 15.09 -6.67 12.64
C THR A 133 13.89 -7.27 11.91
N LEU A 134 14.19 -8.01 10.84
CA LEU A 134 13.21 -8.74 10.05
C LEU A 134 13.84 -10.02 9.48
N THR A 135 12.97 -10.98 9.18
CA THR A 135 13.34 -12.16 8.37
C THR A 135 12.79 -11.99 6.97
N VAL A 136 13.60 -12.32 5.95
CA VAL A 136 13.22 -12.19 4.55
C VAL A 136 13.52 -13.50 3.82
N ASP A 137 12.54 -13.99 3.07
CA ASP A 137 12.73 -15.07 2.11
C ASP A 137 12.80 -14.49 0.69
N VAL A 138 13.99 -14.53 0.10
CA VAL A 138 14.26 -14.10 -1.28
C VAL A 138 14.57 -15.28 -2.21
N SER A 139 14.29 -16.52 -1.78
CA SER A 139 14.65 -17.73 -2.54
C SER A 139 14.00 -17.81 -3.92
N GLN A 140 12.86 -17.15 -4.11
CA GLN A 140 12.14 -17.07 -5.38
C GLN A 140 12.31 -15.73 -6.11
N LEU A 141 13.14 -14.82 -5.58
CA LEU A 141 13.37 -13.52 -6.20
C LEU A 141 14.44 -13.65 -7.29
N GLN A 142 14.01 -13.58 -8.55
CA GLN A 142 14.90 -13.72 -9.70
C GLN A 142 15.79 -12.48 -9.92
N CYS A 143 16.90 -12.67 -10.62
CA CYS A 143 17.78 -11.57 -11.05
C CYS A 143 17.01 -10.47 -11.79
N GLY A 144 17.32 -9.22 -11.49
CA GLY A 144 16.62 -8.05 -12.06
C GLY A 144 15.41 -7.58 -11.25
N LEU A 145 15.00 -8.32 -10.21
CA LEU A 145 13.96 -7.89 -9.27
C LEU A 145 14.58 -7.37 -7.96
N ASN A 146 13.82 -6.54 -7.25
CA ASN A 146 14.22 -5.96 -5.97
C ASN A 146 13.08 -6.10 -4.94
N GLY A 147 13.29 -6.95 -3.93
CA GLY A 147 12.44 -7.02 -2.74
C GLY A 147 13.00 -6.11 -1.67
N ALA A 148 12.40 -4.94 -1.49
CA ALA A 148 12.96 -3.87 -0.66
C ALA A 148 12.16 -3.66 0.63
N VAL A 149 12.89 -3.47 1.73
CA VAL A 149 12.39 -2.89 2.98
C VAL A 149 13.27 -1.70 3.34
N TYR A 150 12.64 -0.54 3.52
CA TYR A 150 13.33 0.73 3.77
C TYR A 150 12.43 1.69 4.53
N PHE A 151 13.01 2.79 4.99
CA PHE A 151 12.30 3.86 5.70
C PHE A 151 12.37 5.16 4.91
N VAL A 152 11.29 5.93 4.94
CA VAL A 152 11.18 7.26 4.33
C VAL A 152 10.50 8.22 5.31
N GLU A 153 10.84 9.49 5.23
CA GLU A 153 10.31 10.55 6.10
C GLU A 153 8.96 11.09 5.57
N MET A 154 7.96 10.21 5.47
CA MET A 154 6.58 10.59 5.14
C MET A 154 5.85 11.15 6.36
N ASP A 155 4.85 12.02 6.16
CA ASP A 155 3.95 12.44 7.23
C ASP A 155 3.16 11.24 7.77
N LYS A 156 2.89 11.22 9.08
CA LYS A 156 2.14 10.13 9.73
C LYS A 156 0.75 9.90 9.10
N LYS A 157 0.15 10.93 8.50
CA LYS A 157 -1.18 10.89 7.89
C LYS A 157 -1.20 10.85 6.37
N GLY A 158 -0.03 10.76 5.72
CA GLY A 158 0.10 10.86 4.26
C GLY A 158 0.24 12.28 3.80
#